data_AF-A0A926P3P6-F1
#
_entry.id   AF-A0A926P3P6-F1
#
_cell.length_a   1.000
_cell.length_b   1.000
_cell.length_c   1.000
_cell.angle_alpha   90.00
_cell.angle_beta   90.00
_cell.angle_gamma   90.00
#
_symmetry.space_group_name_H-M   'P 1'
#
loop_
_entity.id
_entity.type
_entity.pdbx_description
1 polymer ?
#
loop_
_entity_poly.entity_id
_entity_poly.type
_entity_poly.pdbx_seq_one_letter_code
_entity_poly.pdbx_strand_id
1 'polypeptide(L)'
;MSQDAFAGRAASLIAGFNDPASCKCPAAETLRWIEAAEACVLMRIDQLRLIGGLPRHEPPLTVEERLSRLQRLLRLWAEGCLFVIDESLFADILKRRPKKA
;
A
#
# COMPACT_ATOMS: atom_id res chain seq x y z
N MET A 1 -7.58 16.40 9.16
CA MET A 1 -6.26 15.76 9.39
C MET A 1 -5.42 16.02 8.15
N SER A 2 -4.21 16.57 8.30
CA SER A 2 -3.46 17.17 7.19
C SER A 2 -3.05 16.14 6.12
N GLN A 3 -3.17 16.53 4.84
CA GLN A 3 -2.68 15.77 3.69
C GLN A 3 -1.17 15.48 3.79
N ASP A 4 -0.42 16.35 4.49
CA ASP A 4 1.02 16.21 4.76
C ASP A 4 1.37 14.93 5.53
N ALA A 5 0.46 14.43 6.37
CA ALA A 5 0.72 13.24 7.18
C ALA A 5 0.83 11.96 6.33
N PHE A 6 0.12 11.90 5.19
CA PHE A 6 0.16 10.74 4.29
C PHE A 6 1.38 10.76 3.39
N ALA A 7 1.71 11.93 2.82
CA ALA A 7 2.93 12.11 2.05
C ALA A 7 4.17 11.76 2.90
N GLY A 8 4.22 12.25 4.15
CA GLY A 8 5.29 11.91 5.08
C GLY A 8 5.38 10.42 5.40
N ARG A 9 4.23 9.76 5.66
CA ARG A 9 4.21 8.31 5.95
C ARG A 9 4.61 7.47 4.75
N ALA A 10 4.17 7.84 3.54
CA ALA A 10 4.55 7.17 2.30
C ALA A 10 6.05 7.34 2.03
N ALA A 11 6.60 8.55 2.22
CA ALA A 11 8.02 8.83 2.09
C ALA A 11 8.87 8.01 3.07
N SER A 12 8.45 7.91 4.35
CA SER A 12 9.16 7.07 5.34
C SER A 12 9.17 5.59 4.96
N LEU A 13 8.06 5.07 4.42
CA LEU A 13 7.98 3.67 3.98
C LEU A 13 8.93 3.40 2.80
N ILE A 14 9.01 4.29 1.82
CA ILE A 14 9.92 4.13 0.67
C ILE A 14 11.38 4.26 1.10
N ALA A 15 11.68 5.22 1.98
CA ALA A 15 13.04 5.40 2.50
C ALA A 15 13.52 4.15 3.25
N GLY A 16 12.66 3.55 4.09
CA GLY A 16 12.97 2.31 4.81
C GLY A 16 13.09 1.07 3.91
N PHE A 17 12.43 1.03 2.75
CA PHE A 17 12.57 -0.08 1.80
C PHE A 17 13.95 -0.12 1.14
N ASN A 18 14.50 1.05 0.83
CA ASN A 18 15.79 1.17 0.13
C ASN A 18 16.99 1.10 1.09
N ASP A 19 16.78 0.90 2.39
CA ASP A 19 17.87 0.86 3.36
C ASP A 19 18.66 -0.46 3.23
N PRO A 20 19.91 -0.43 2.76
CA PRO A 20 20.73 -1.62 2.60
C PRO A 20 21.21 -2.20 3.94
N ALA A 21 21.03 -1.50 5.06
CA ALA A 21 21.42 -1.96 6.39
C ALA A 21 20.48 -3.03 6.96
N SER A 22 19.34 -3.29 6.32
CA SER A 22 18.36 -4.24 6.82
C SER A 22 18.69 -5.68 6.41
N CYS A 23 19.68 -6.22 7.13
CA CYS A 23 20.26 -7.53 6.90
C CYS A 23 19.66 -8.56 7.87
N LYS A 24 18.32 -8.62 7.98
CA LYS A 24 17.60 -9.63 8.79
C LYS A 24 16.50 -10.26 7.96
N CYS A 25 16.80 -11.40 7.33
CA CYS A 25 15.83 -12.25 6.61
C CYS A 25 14.99 -11.45 5.58
N PRO A 26 15.50 -11.23 4.36
CA PRO A 26 14.90 -10.31 3.40
C PRO A 26 13.42 -10.61 3.12
N ALA A 27 13.00 -11.88 3.18
CA ALA A 27 11.60 -12.27 3.01
C ALA A 27 10.68 -11.81 4.17
N ALA A 28 11.10 -11.99 5.43
CA ALA A 28 10.27 -11.61 6.58
C ALA A 28 10.14 -10.09 6.72
N GLU A 29 11.21 -9.39 6.38
CA GLU A 29 11.22 -7.94 6.32
C GLU A 29 10.37 -7.38 5.18
N THR A 30 10.48 -7.99 3.99
CA THR A 30 9.64 -7.63 2.85
C THR A 30 8.16 -7.79 3.19
N LEU A 31 7.78 -8.87 3.88
CA LEU A 31 6.39 -9.07 4.32
C LEU A 31 5.94 -8.00 5.31
N ARG A 32 6.76 -7.64 6.31
CA ARG A 32 6.45 -6.55 7.25
C ARG A 32 6.29 -5.21 6.55
N TRP A 33 7.14 -4.93 5.57
CA TRP A 33 7.03 -3.72 4.76
C TRP A 33 5.72 -3.70 3.95
N ILE A 34 5.38 -4.82 3.31
CA ILE A 34 4.11 -4.98 2.57
C ILE A 34 2.93 -4.72 3.51
N GLU A 35 2.89 -5.33 4.69
CA GLU A 35 1.81 -5.12 5.67
C GLU A 35 1.66 -3.65 6.08
N ALA A 36 2.77 -2.96 6.33
CA ALA A 36 2.76 -1.54 6.68
C ALA A 36 2.30 -0.65 5.50
N ALA A 37 2.74 -0.96 4.28
CA ALA A 37 2.33 -0.28 3.07
C ALA A 37 0.83 -0.48 2.78
N GLU A 38 0.33 -1.71 2.87
CA GLU A 38 -1.10 -2.02 2.74
C GLU A 38 -1.93 -1.28 3.80
N ALA A 39 -1.47 -1.22 5.05
CA ALA A 39 -2.15 -0.47 6.11
C ALA A 39 -2.22 1.04 5.79
N CYS A 40 -1.14 1.63 5.25
CA CYS A 40 -1.12 3.02 4.80
C CYS A 40 -2.15 3.26 3.69
N VAL A 41 -2.22 2.35 2.70
CA VAL A 41 -3.17 2.42 1.59
C VAL A 41 -4.62 2.37 2.09
N LEU A 42 -4.93 1.42 2.96
CA LEU A 42 -6.28 1.27 3.52
C LEU A 42 -6.72 2.49 4.32
N MET A 43 -5.84 3.05 5.16
CA MET A 43 -6.15 4.28 5.90
C MET A 43 -6.46 5.44 4.96
N ARG A 44 -5.74 5.54 3.83
CA ARG A 44 -5.97 6.61 2.85
C ARG A 44 -7.31 6.42 2.14
N ILE A 45 -7.63 5.20 1.73
CA ILE A 45 -8.87 4.91 1.01
C ILE A 45 -10.11 5.08 1.90
N ASP A 46 -10.01 4.70 3.18
CA ASP A 46 -11.07 4.93 4.17
C ASP A 46 -11.42 6.43 4.28
N GLN A 47 -10.41 7.30 4.25
CA GLN A 47 -10.63 8.75 4.24
C GLN A 47 -11.23 9.29 2.95
N LEU A 48 -10.90 8.68 1.80
CA LEU A 48 -11.46 9.08 0.51
C LEU A 48 -12.92 8.67 0.35
N ARG A 49 -13.44 7.81 1.24
CA ARG A 49 -14.83 7.33 1.23
C ARG A 49 -15.28 6.92 -0.17
N LEU A 50 -14.47 6.11 -0.87
CA LEU A 50 -14.78 5.71 -2.24
C LEU A 50 -16.16 5.06 -2.31
N ILE A 51 -17.13 5.78 -2.89
CA ILE A 51 -18.50 5.30 -3.13
C ILE A 51 -18.50 4.65 -4.51
N GLY A 52 -18.08 3.39 -4.58
CA GLY A 52 -17.99 2.64 -5.83
C GLY A 52 -17.71 1.17 -5.58
N GLY A 53 -18.33 0.29 -6.35
CA GLY A 53 -18.08 -1.15 -6.25
C GLY A 53 -16.66 -1.49 -6.68
N LEU A 54 -15.96 -2.31 -5.89
CA LEU A 54 -14.61 -2.76 -6.23
C LEU A 54 -14.62 -3.81 -7.33
N PRO A 55 -13.61 -3.83 -8.22
CA PRO A 55 -13.45 -4.89 -9.21
C PRO A 55 -13.18 -6.23 -8.51
N ARG A 56 -14.25 -6.98 -8.23
CA ARG A 56 -14.17 -8.30 -7.57
C ARG A 56 -13.71 -9.41 -8.50
N HIS A 57 -13.80 -9.19 -9.82
CA HIS A 57 -13.50 -10.20 -10.84
C HIS A 57 -12.01 -10.36 -11.16
N GLU A 58 -11.16 -9.43 -10.71
CA GLU A 58 -9.74 -9.50 -11.02
C GLU A 58 -9.02 -10.64 -10.30
N PRO A 59 -8.01 -11.26 -10.96
CA PRO A 59 -7.20 -12.29 -10.34
C PRO A 59 -6.41 -11.74 -9.14
N PRO A 60 -6.10 -12.58 -8.14
CA PRO A 60 -5.25 -12.17 -7.02
C PRO A 60 -3.85 -11.83 -7.52
N LEU A 61 -3.28 -10.75 -7.00
CA LEU A 61 -1.92 -10.31 -7.37
C LEU A 61 -0.88 -11.26 -6.77
N THR A 62 0.22 -11.51 -7.47
CA THR A 62 1.37 -12.18 -6.86
C THR A 62 2.03 -11.28 -5.81
N VAL A 63 2.93 -11.83 -5.01
CA VAL A 63 3.64 -11.04 -3.99
C VAL A 63 4.52 -9.98 -4.64
N GLU A 64 5.17 -10.32 -5.75
CA GLU A 64 6.05 -9.45 -6.53
C GLU A 64 5.26 -8.32 -7.19
N GLU A 65 4.10 -8.64 -7.79
CA GLU A 65 3.20 -7.66 -8.38
C GLU A 65 2.68 -6.68 -7.34
N ARG A 66 2.29 -7.19 -6.16
CA ARG A 66 1.81 -6.35 -5.07
C ARG A 66 2.92 -5.40 -4.59
N LEU A 67 4.12 -5.91 -4.38
CA LEU A 67 5.26 -5.12 -3.94
C LEU A 67 5.56 -4.00 -4.94
N SER A 68 5.62 -4.32 -6.23
CA SER A 68 5.87 -3.34 -7.28
C SER A 68 4.79 -2.25 -7.32
N ARG A 69 3.51 -2.65 -7.24
CA ARG A 69 2.38 -1.70 -7.24
C ARG A 69 2.35 -0.82 -5.98
N LEU A 70 2.62 -1.39 -4.80
CA LEU A 70 2.72 -0.65 -3.54
C LEU A 70 3.85 0.40 -3.59
N GLN A 71 5.03 0.01 -4.07
CA GLN A 71 6.16 0.93 -4.25
C GLN A 71 5.79 2.10 -5.17
N ARG A 72 5.17 1.79 -6.33
CA ARG A 72 4.75 2.80 -7.28
C ARG A 72 3.72 3.76 -6.68
N LEU A 73 2.70 3.22 -6.02
CA LEU A 73 1.64 4.01 -5.41
C LEU A 73 2.18 4.93 -4.31
N LEU A 74 2.98 4.38 -3.40
CA LEU A 74 3.59 5.18 -2.33
C LEU A 74 4.52 6.26 -2.90
N ARG A 75 5.27 5.97 -3.98
CA ARG A 75 6.15 6.97 -4.60
C ARG A 75 5.35 8.15 -5.13
N LEU A 76 4.27 7.87 -5.86
CA LEU A 76 3.35 8.92 -6.33
C LEU A 76 2.79 9.73 -5.17
N TRP A 77 2.46 9.10 -4.04
CA TRP A 77 1.99 9.82 -2.86
C TRP A 77 3.08 10.66 -2.18
N ALA A 78 4.32 10.17 -2.13
CA ALA A 78 5.46 10.91 -1.63
C ALA A 78 5.81 12.13 -2.51
N GLU A 79 5.57 12.02 -3.81
CA GLU A 79 5.72 13.11 -4.80
C GLU A 79 4.54 14.12 -4.78
N GLY A 80 3.52 13.89 -3.93
CA GLY A 80 2.37 14.78 -3.76
C GLY A 80 1.13 14.40 -4.56
N CYS A 81 1.16 13.32 -5.35
CA CYS A 81 0.01 12.81 -6.10
C CYS A 81 -0.94 11.98 -5.21
N LEU A 82 -1.45 12.55 -4.12
CA LEU A 82 -2.21 11.87 -3.05
C LEU A 82 -3.61 11.34 -3.44
N PHE A 83 -4.05 11.60 -4.67
CA PHE A 83 -5.34 11.14 -5.21
C PHE A 83 -5.20 9.96 -6.18
N VAL A 84 -3.97 9.53 -6.48
CA VAL A 84 -3.76 8.32 -7.28
C VAL A 84 -4.20 7.11 -6.47
N ILE A 85 -5.01 6.25 -7.09
CA ILE A 85 -5.53 5.01 -6.49
C ILE A 85 -5.27 3.88 -7.47
N ASP A 86 -4.76 2.76 -6.96
CA ASP A 86 -4.69 1.50 -7.69
C ASP A 86 -5.86 0.61 -7.22
N GLU A 87 -6.93 0.59 -8.02
CA GLU A 87 -8.17 -0.11 -7.68
C GLU A 87 -7.97 -1.63 -7.58
N SER A 88 -7.16 -2.20 -8.48
CA SER A 88 -6.80 -3.61 -8.50
C SER A 88 -6.04 -4.01 -7.24
N LEU A 89 -5.04 -3.21 -6.87
CA LEU A 89 -4.27 -3.40 -5.64
C LEU A 89 -5.18 -3.34 -4.42
N PHE A 90 -6.09 -2.36 -4.36
CA PHE A 90 -7.02 -2.24 -3.25
C PHE A 90 -7.99 -3.44 -3.17
N ALA A 91 -8.52 -3.89 -4.30
CA ALA A 91 -9.36 -5.09 -4.37
C ALA A 91 -8.61 -6.35 -3.87
N ASP A 92 -7.34 -6.53 -4.25
CA ASP A 92 -6.49 -7.63 -3.75
C ASP A 92 -6.27 -7.57 -2.24
N ILE A 93 -5.91 -6.39 -1.70
CA ILE A 93 -5.70 -6.18 -0.26
C ILE A 93 -6.97 -6.52 0.53
N LEU A 94 -8.14 -6.08 0.06
CA LEU A 94 -9.40 -6.36 0.74
C LEU A 94 -9.82 -7.82 0.66
N LYS A 95 -9.56 -8.50 -0.46
CA LYS A 95 -9.83 -9.95 -0.60
C LYS A 95 -9.01 -10.78 0.38
N ARG A 96 -7.77 -10.36 0.65
CA ARG A 96 -6.81 -11.10 1.48
C ARG A 96 -6.99 -10.88 2.97
N ARG A 97 -7.59 -9.77 3.38
CA ARG A 97 -7.89 -9.55 4.79
C ARG A 97 -9.13 -10.36 5.20
N PRO A 98 -9.07 -11.12 6.31
CA PRO A 98 -10.27 -11.71 6.86
C PRO A 98 -11.24 -10.57 7.17
N LYS A 99 -12.47 -10.64 6.63
CA LYS A 99 -13.55 -9.79 7.12
C LYS A 99 -13.62 -10.04 8.62
N LYS A 100 -13.29 -9.05 9.45
CA LYS A 100 -13.71 -9.09 10.85
C LYS A 100 -15.24 -9.15 10.79
N ALA A 101 -15.78 -10.31 11.12
CA ALA A 101 -17.20 -10.51 11.38
C ALA A 101 -17.62 -9.69 12.60
#